data_AF-A0A850M899-F1
#
_entry.id   AF-A0A850M899-F1
#
_cell.length_a   1.000
_cell.length_b   1.000
_cell.length_c   1.000
_cell.angle_alpha   90.00
_cell.angle_beta   90.00
_cell.angle_gamma   90.00
#
_symmetry.space_group_name_H-M   'P 1'
#
loop_
_entity.id
_entity.type
_entity.pdbx_description
1 polymer ?
#
loop_
_entity_poly.entity_id
_entity_poly.type
_entity_poly.pdbx_seq_one_letter_code
_entity_poly.pdbx_strand_id
1 'polypeptide(L)'
;MTACKKCGQCCYTYPCALHPDDVPRIAAFLGISIKKTIARYLIWDFCADDTGRDVFYLCPKRKGDLGLVADYRWAMERFRPCIFLSKDRLCRIHDVKPLGGRLSWHLTSHYTKRDAVREWKDSPLLNKFFPKDHSFFEKLHRNLYVTTLLDLFSLISVLSRSGIGKVT
;
A
#
# COMPACT_ATOMS: atom_id res chain seq x y z
N MET A 1 -22.58 17.26 -7.73
CA MET A 1 -21.77 16.15 -7.18
C MET A 1 -22.70 15.17 -6.49
N THR A 2 -22.64 13.88 -6.83
CA THR A 2 -23.44 12.84 -6.15
C THR A 2 -22.93 12.63 -4.72
N ALA A 3 -23.82 12.41 -3.75
CA ALA A 3 -23.42 12.17 -2.37
C ALA A 3 -22.89 10.75 -2.16
N CYS A 4 -21.92 10.57 -1.25
CA CYS A 4 -21.42 9.24 -0.89
C CYS A 4 -22.50 8.40 -0.19
N LYS A 5 -22.91 7.27 -0.79
CA LYS A 5 -23.96 6.38 -0.25
C LYS A 5 -23.54 5.52 0.96
N LYS A 6 -22.37 5.76 1.53
CA LYS A 6 -21.75 4.97 2.62
C LYS A 6 -21.70 3.44 2.39
N CYS A 7 -21.81 2.96 1.15
CA CYS A 7 -21.99 1.54 0.80
C CYS A 7 -20.78 0.61 1.04
N GLY A 8 -19.62 1.14 1.43
CA GLY A 8 -18.40 0.36 1.67
C GLY A 8 -17.72 -0.23 0.42
N GLN A 9 -18.27 -0.03 -0.79
CA GLN A 9 -17.74 -0.62 -2.03
C GLN A 9 -16.27 -0.26 -2.28
N CYS A 10 -15.88 1.00 -2.02
CA CYS A 10 -14.50 1.47 -2.14
C CYS A 10 -13.52 0.76 -1.18
N CYS A 11 -14.01 0.06 -0.17
CA CYS A 11 -13.21 -0.66 0.82
C CYS A 11 -13.13 -2.17 0.52
N TYR A 12 -13.82 -2.69 -0.49
CA TYR A 12 -13.90 -4.12 -0.77
C TYR A 12 -12.76 -4.63 -1.67
N THR A 13 -12.39 -3.85 -2.68
CA THR A 13 -11.47 -4.29 -3.74
C THR A 13 -10.03 -3.90 -3.48
N TYR A 14 -9.78 -2.61 -3.23
CA TYR A 14 -8.45 -2.06 -3.04
C TYR A 14 -8.52 -0.81 -2.15
N PRO A 15 -7.63 -0.67 -1.14
CA PRO A 15 -7.62 0.47 -0.25
C PRO A 15 -7.33 1.77 -1.01
N CYS A 16 -8.09 2.83 -0.74
CA CYS A 16 -7.90 4.12 -1.40
C CYS A 16 -6.58 4.80 -0.99
N ALA A 17 -5.99 5.57 -1.91
CA ALA A 17 -4.84 6.42 -1.59
C ALA A 17 -5.24 7.54 -0.61
N LEU A 18 -4.34 7.88 0.33
CA LEU A 18 -4.51 9.01 1.26
C LEU A 18 -3.85 10.26 0.67
N HIS A 19 -4.47 11.41 0.93
CA HIS A 19 -3.77 12.69 0.97
C HIS A 19 -2.95 12.79 2.27
N PRO A 20 -1.80 13.47 2.32
CA PRO A 20 -1.02 13.63 3.56
C PRO A 20 -1.85 14.09 4.78
N ASP A 21 -2.74 15.06 4.59
CA ASP A 21 -3.65 15.57 5.62
C ASP A 21 -4.70 14.57 6.13
N ASP A 22 -4.96 13.46 5.42
CA ASP A 22 -5.87 12.44 5.92
C ASP A 22 -5.28 11.72 7.16
N VAL A 23 -3.95 11.64 7.27
CA VAL A 23 -3.28 10.94 8.38
C VAL A 23 -3.58 11.57 9.75
N PRO A 24 -3.34 12.88 9.98
CA PRO A 24 -3.68 13.51 11.26
C PRO A 24 -5.19 13.46 11.55
N ARG A 25 -6.05 13.60 10.52
CA ARG A 25 -7.51 13.47 10.67
C ARG A 25 -7.93 12.09 11.17
N ILE A 26 -7.39 11.03 10.57
CA ILE A 26 -7.66 9.64 10.99
C ILE A 26 -7.11 9.39 12.38
N ALA A 27 -5.90 9.85 12.69
CA ALA A 27 -5.29 9.71 14.01
C ALA A 27 -6.14 10.36 15.11
N ALA A 28 -6.62 11.58 14.86
CA ALA A 28 -7.52 12.30 15.77
C ALA A 28 -8.84 11.55 15.97
N PHE A 29 -9.48 11.10 14.88
CA PHE A 29 -10.73 10.32 14.96
C PHE A 29 -10.57 9.01 15.75
N LEU A 30 -9.43 8.33 15.60
CA LEU A 30 -9.14 7.09 16.32
C LEU A 30 -8.67 7.31 17.77
N GLY A 31 -8.43 8.56 18.19
CA GLY A 31 -7.92 8.88 19.52
C GLY A 31 -6.51 8.34 19.79
N ILE A 32 -5.67 8.21 18.76
CA ILE A 32 -4.30 7.68 18.87
C ILE A 32 -3.30 8.55 18.13
N SER A 33 -2.00 8.42 18.46
CA SER A 33 -0.96 9.20 17.79
C SER A 33 -0.81 8.85 16.31
N ILE A 34 -0.28 9.79 15.51
CA ILE A 34 0.06 9.58 14.09
C ILE A 34 0.95 8.34 13.93
N LYS A 35 2.01 8.20 14.75
CA LYS A 35 2.91 7.03 14.71
C LYS A 35 2.15 5.71 14.91
N LYS A 36 1.23 5.65 15.89
CA LYS A 36 0.40 4.45 16.14
C LYS A 36 -0.60 4.21 15.00
N THR A 37 -1.14 5.28 14.41
CA THR A 37 -2.05 5.22 13.26
C THR A 37 -1.36 4.58 12.06
N ILE A 38 -0.17 5.08 11.69
CA ILE A 38 0.63 4.54 10.60
C ILE A 38 0.92 3.05 10.85
N ALA A 39 1.49 2.71 12.02
CA ALA A 39 1.90 1.34 12.31
C ALA A 39 0.74 0.32 12.28
N ARG A 40 -0.43 0.70 12.81
CA ARG A 40 -1.57 -0.21 13.00
C ARG A 40 -2.51 -0.29 11.81
N TYR A 41 -2.68 0.81 11.08
CA TYR A 41 -3.77 0.93 10.10
C TYR A 41 -3.33 1.31 8.70
N LEU A 42 -2.10 1.76 8.48
CA LEU A 42 -1.64 2.23 7.18
C LEU A 42 -0.45 1.41 6.69
N ILE A 43 -0.26 1.40 5.37
CA ILE A 43 0.87 0.76 4.69
C ILE A 43 1.40 1.73 3.64
N TRP A 44 2.72 1.76 3.48
CA TRP A 44 3.39 2.51 2.43
C TRP A 44 3.26 1.75 1.12
N ASP A 45 2.40 2.20 0.23
CA ASP A 45 2.37 1.75 -1.17
C ASP A 45 3.23 2.67 -2.03
N PHE A 46 3.47 2.29 -3.27
CA PHE A 46 4.28 3.07 -4.20
C PHE A 46 3.61 3.18 -5.57
N CYS A 47 3.99 4.22 -6.29
CA CYS A 47 3.73 4.36 -7.72
C CYS A 47 4.87 5.17 -8.34
N ALA A 48 5.20 4.88 -9.59
CA ALA A 48 6.14 5.69 -10.33
C ALA A 48 5.62 7.14 -10.49
N ASP A 49 6.48 8.12 -10.23
CA ASP A 49 6.24 9.53 -10.54
C ASP A 49 6.43 9.81 -12.04
N ASP A 50 6.26 11.08 -12.44
CA ASP A 50 6.38 11.50 -13.85
C ASP A 50 7.83 11.30 -14.41
N THR A 51 8.82 11.02 -13.55
CA THR A 51 10.20 10.69 -13.94
C THR A 51 10.50 9.19 -13.97
N GLY A 52 9.49 8.35 -13.68
CA GLY A 52 9.64 6.90 -13.60
C GLY A 52 10.25 6.40 -12.29
N ARG A 53 10.41 7.27 -11.28
CA ARG A 53 10.94 6.87 -9.95
C ARG A 53 9.80 6.45 -9.05
N ASP A 54 9.97 5.34 -8.34
CA ASP A 54 9.00 4.92 -7.32
C ASP A 54 8.97 5.94 -6.17
N VAL A 55 7.77 6.47 -5.91
CA VAL A 55 7.49 7.35 -4.77
C VAL A 55 6.46 6.68 -3.89
N PHE A 56 6.71 6.75 -2.58
CA PHE A 56 5.87 6.12 -1.57
C PHE A 56 4.79 7.07 -1.06
N TYR A 57 3.61 6.50 -0.80
CA TYR A 57 2.47 7.19 -0.22
C TYR A 57 1.74 6.24 0.74
N LEU A 58 0.93 6.77 1.66
CA LEU A 58 0.15 5.91 2.56
C LEU A 58 -1.20 5.54 1.96
N CYS A 59 -1.61 4.30 2.22
CA CYS A 59 -2.96 3.81 2.02
C CYS A 59 -3.40 3.00 3.27
N PRO A 60 -4.70 2.75 3.49
CA PRO A 60 -5.11 1.84 4.54
C PRO A 60 -4.58 0.43 4.30
N LYS A 61 -4.16 -0.24 5.37
CA LYS A 61 -3.91 -1.69 5.35
C LYS A 61 -5.14 -2.43 4.86
N ARG A 62 -4.91 -3.62 4.32
CA ARG A 62 -5.93 -4.66 4.12
C ARG A 62 -6.05 -5.51 5.38
N LYS A 63 -7.18 -6.20 5.52
CA LYS A 63 -7.38 -7.15 6.61
C LYS A 63 -6.33 -8.26 6.52
N GLY A 64 -5.52 -8.41 7.57
CA GLY A 64 -4.44 -9.40 7.67
C GLY A 64 -3.08 -8.93 7.16
N ASP A 65 -2.90 -7.66 6.80
CA ASP A 65 -1.58 -7.12 6.47
C ASP A 65 -0.70 -7.04 7.72
N LEU A 66 0.50 -7.63 7.64
CA LEU A 66 1.49 -7.62 8.72
C LEU A 66 2.62 -6.61 8.46
N GLY A 67 2.87 -6.25 7.19
CA GLY A 67 3.94 -5.35 6.78
C GLY A 67 3.68 -3.86 7.03
N LEU A 68 4.73 -3.06 6.84
CA LEU A 68 4.68 -1.59 6.84
C LEU A 68 4.79 -1.00 5.43
N VAL A 69 5.38 -1.73 4.48
CA VAL A 69 5.54 -1.34 3.08
C VAL A 69 4.93 -2.43 2.21
N ALA A 70 4.21 -2.03 1.17
CA ALA A 70 3.64 -2.94 0.18
C ALA A 70 4.75 -3.49 -0.71
N ASP A 71 4.70 -4.80 -0.98
CA ASP A 71 5.49 -5.40 -2.05
C ASP A 71 4.67 -5.46 -3.36
N TYR A 72 5.31 -5.88 -4.45
CA TYR A 72 4.63 -6.03 -5.73
C TYR A 72 3.45 -7.01 -5.68
N ARG A 73 3.54 -8.08 -4.87
CA ARG A 73 2.46 -9.06 -4.72
C ARG A 73 1.24 -8.42 -4.05
N TRP A 74 1.47 -7.57 -3.05
CA TRP A 74 0.43 -6.78 -2.41
C TRP A 74 -0.26 -5.87 -3.42
N ALA A 75 0.48 -5.19 -4.29
CA ALA A 75 -0.10 -4.34 -5.34
C ALA A 75 -0.98 -5.12 -6.33
N MET A 76 -0.61 -6.37 -6.64
CA MET A 76 -1.31 -7.24 -7.60
C MET A 76 -2.45 -8.05 -7.00
N GLU A 77 -2.43 -8.31 -5.69
CA GLU A 77 -3.48 -9.04 -5.00
C GLU A 77 -4.78 -8.21 -5.00
N ARG A 78 -5.79 -8.70 -5.71
CA ARG A 78 -7.13 -8.10 -5.77
C ARG A 78 -8.04 -8.77 -4.74
N PHE A 79 -9.08 -8.06 -4.29
CA PHE A 79 -10.16 -8.59 -3.44
C PHE A 79 -9.83 -8.85 -1.97
N ARG A 80 -8.83 -8.14 -1.42
CA ARG A 80 -8.63 -8.10 0.03
C ARG A 80 -9.20 -6.81 0.62
N PRO A 81 -10.22 -6.91 1.50
CA PRO A 81 -10.87 -5.73 2.03
C PRO A 81 -9.91 -4.85 2.85
N CYS A 82 -10.15 -3.54 2.79
CA CYS A 82 -9.55 -2.55 3.67
C CYS A 82 -9.81 -2.90 5.15
N ILE A 83 -8.82 -2.60 6.00
CA ILE A 83 -8.87 -2.79 7.45
C ILE A 83 -10.04 -2.06 8.12
N PHE A 84 -10.50 -0.96 7.51
CA PHE A 84 -11.63 -0.18 8.00
C PHE A 84 -13.00 -0.66 7.52
N LEU A 85 -13.09 -1.71 6.70
CA LEU A 85 -14.39 -2.32 6.35
C LEU A 85 -14.92 -3.13 7.54
N SER A 86 -16.04 -2.73 8.14
CA SER A 86 -16.69 -3.49 9.21
C SER A 86 -17.44 -4.72 8.69
N LYS A 87 -17.97 -5.53 9.61
CA LYS A 87 -18.68 -6.78 9.30
C LYS A 87 -20.02 -6.52 8.58
N ASP A 88 -20.68 -5.41 8.89
CA ASP A 88 -21.88 -4.87 8.22
C ASP A 88 -21.58 -4.25 6.84
N ARG A 89 -20.35 -4.40 6.33
CA ARG A 89 -19.87 -3.84 5.06
C ARG A 89 -19.87 -2.31 4.99
N LEU A 90 -19.80 -1.63 6.13
CA LEU A 90 -19.65 -0.17 6.19
C LEU A 90 -18.20 0.26 6.43
N CYS A 91 -17.89 1.53 6.14
CA CYS A 91 -16.57 2.11 6.42
C CYS A 91 -16.53 2.67 7.84
N ARG A 92 -15.69 2.10 8.71
CA ARG A 92 -15.59 2.49 10.15
C ARG A 92 -15.06 3.89 10.39
N ILE A 93 -14.35 4.46 9.41
CA ILE A 93 -13.81 5.82 9.47
C ILE A 93 -14.52 6.73 8.47
N HIS A 94 -15.81 6.49 8.22
CA HIS A 94 -16.56 7.20 7.17
C HIS A 94 -16.45 8.73 7.28
N ASP A 95 -16.57 9.27 8.49
CA ASP A 95 -16.60 10.72 8.72
C ASP A 95 -15.23 11.38 8.44
N VAL A 96 -14.16 10.62 8.58
CA VAL A 96 -12.79 11.03 8.24
C VAL A 96 -12.22 10.25 7.06
N LYS A 97 -13.09 9.75 6.17
CA LYS A 97 -12.68 8.90 5.04
C LYS A 97 -11.56 9.59 4.23
N PRO A 98 -10.53 8.84 3.79
CA PRO A 98 -9.46 9.41 2.97
C PRO A 98 -9.97 10.10 1.72
N LEU A 99 -9.25 11.09 1.21
CA LEU A 99 -9.58 11.82 -0.01
C LEU A 99 -9.82 10.87 -1.20
N GLY A 100 -8.95 9.88 -1.38
CA GLY A 100 -9.14 8.82 -2.37
C GLY A 100 -10.51 8.13 -2.23
N GLY A 101 -10.92 7.78 -1.02
CA GLY A 101 -12.21 7.14 -0.77
C GLY A 101 -13.40 8.11 -0.89
N ARG A 102 -13.18 9.41 -0.63
CA ARG A 102 -14.17 10.48 -0.80
C ARG A 102 -14.42 10.81 -2.26
N LEU A 103 -13.46 10.58 -3.15
CA LEU A 103 -13.51 10.86 -4.60
C LEU A 103 -13.55 9.58 -5.47
N SER A 104 -13.62 8.37 -4.89
CA SER A 104 -13.57 7.12 -5.69
C SER A 104 -14.91 6.68 -6.32
N TRP A 105 -14.80 5.94 -7.44
CA TRP A 105 -15.72 5.04 -8.19
C TRP A 105 -17.17 5.45 -8.50
N HIS A 106 -17.76 6.43 -7.80
CA HIS A 106 -19.14 6.90 -8.04
C HIS A 106 -19.22 8.41 -8.26
N LEU A 107 -18.06 9.08 -8.34
CA LEU A 107 -17.93 10.52 -8.45
C LEU A 107 -17.17 10.85 -9.73
N THR A 108 -17.55 11.95 -10.36
CA THR A 108 -16.99 12.46 -11.62
C THR A 108 -15.53 12.94 -11.51
N SER A 109 -14.96 12.94 -10.31
CA SER A 109 -13.58 13.32 -10.01
C SER A 109 -12.94 12.17 -9.25
N HIS A 110 -11.70 11.80 -9.58
CA HIS A 110 -10.97 10.71 -8.95
C HIS A 110 -9.65 11.24 -8.38
N TYR A 111 -9.37 10.91 -7.13
CA TYR A 111 -8.05 11.06 -6.55
C TYR A 111 -7.29 9.75 -6.71
N THR A 112 -6.30 9.77 -7.59
CA THR A 112 -5.56 8.59 -8.06
C THR A 112 -4.30 8.35 -7.22
N LYS A 113 -3.65 7.21 -7.46
CA LYS A 113 -2.32 6.94 -6.89
C LYS A 113 -1.27 7.96 -7.34
N ARG A 114 -1.38 8.47 -8.57
CA ARG A 114 -0.44 9.47 -9.09
C ARG A 114 -0.61 10.81 -8.39
N ASP A 115 -1.85 11.20 -8.11
CA ASP A 115 -2.14 12.42 -7.34
C ASP A 115 -1.55 12.30 -5.93
N ALA A 116 -1.75 11.15 -5.28
CA ALA A 116 -1.12 10.86 -4.00
C ALA A 116 0.40 10.94 -4.06
N VAL A 117 1.04 10.29 -5.03
CA VAL A 117 2.50 10.38 -5.19
C VAL A 117 3.00 11.81 -5.31
N ARG A 118 2.34 12.65 -6.10
CA ARG A 118 2.73 14.07 -6.27
C ARG A 118 2.67 14.84 -4.96
N GLU A 119 1.64 14.61 -4.16
CA GLU A 119 1.44 15.31 -2.89
C GLU A 119 2.31 14.73 -1.74
N TRP A 120 2.62 13.43 -1.80
CA TRP A 120 3.44 12.76 -0.78
C TRP A 120 4.93 13.00 -0.96
N LYS A 121 5.40 13.29 -2.19
CA LYS A 121 6.81 13.48 -2.54
C LYS A 121 7.54 14.45 -1.60
N ASP A 122 6.89 15.56 -1.25
CA ASP A 122 7.45 16.61 -0.40
C ASP A 122 6.84 16.63 1.02
N SER A 123 6.09 15.59 1.38
CA SER A 123 5.39 15.53 2.65
C SER A 123 6.36 15.39 3.83
N PRO A 124 6.26 16.25 4.87
CA PRO A 124 7.02 16.06 6.11
C PRO A 124 6.74 14.71 6.78
N LEU A 125 5.56 14.12 6.56
CA LEU A 125 5.22 12.81 7.10
C LEU A 125 6.03 11.69 6.46
N LEU A 126 6.30 11.79 5.15
CA LEU A 126 7.17 10.84 4.45
C LEU A 126 8.57 10.89 5.06
N ASN A 127 9.18 12.08 5.12
CA ASN A 127 10.52 12.24 5.67
C ASN A 127 10.65 11.83 7.15
N LYS A 128 9.59 12.02 7.93
CA LYS A 128 9.58 11.74 9.37
C LYS A 128 9.29 10.29 9.73
N PHE A 129 8.39 9.63 9.00
CA PHE A 129 7.85 8.32 9.39
C PHE A 129 8.13 7.20 8.39
N PHE A 130 8.61 7.51 7.18
CA PHE A 130 9.05 6.47 6.27
C PHE A 130 10.25 5.74 6.87
N PRO A 131 10.26 4.39 6.88
CA PRO A 131 11.37 3.69 7.51
C PRO A 131 12.64 3.82 6.66
N LYS A 132 13.74 4.23 7.29
CA LYS A 132 14.98 4.60 6.61
C LYS A 132 15.84 3.39 6.21
N ASP A 133 15.65 2.24 6.86
CA ASP A 133 16.43 1.02 6.64
C ASP A 133 15.73 0.08 5.64
N HIS A 134 15.50 0.58 4.43
CA HIS A 134 14.80 -0.13 3.37
C HIS A 134 15.69 -0.47 2.18
N SER A 135 17.01 -0.52 2.39
CA SER A 135 17.99 -1.11 1.45
C SER A 135 17.58 -2.52 0.98
N PHE A 136 16.81 -3.24 1.80
CA PHE A 136 16.16 -4.50 1.47
C PHE A 136 15.08 -4.40 0.39
N PHE A 137 14.25 -3.36 0.39
CA PHE A 137 13.16 -3.19 -0.60
C PHE A 137 13.69 -2.75 -1.96
N GLU A 138 14.70 -1.88 -2.02
CA GLU A 138 15.38 -1.57 -3.28
C GLU A 138 15.98 -2.83 -3.93
N LYS A 139 16.55 -3.74 -3.11
CA LYS A 139 17.04 -5.04 -3.59
C LYS A 139 15.91 -5.97 -4.03
N LEU A 140 14.79 -6.03 -3.32
CA LEU A 140 13.65 -6.87 -3.69
C LEU A 140 12.97 -6.39 -4.98
N HIS A 141 12.81 -5.07 -5.14
CA HIS A 141 12.22 -4.46 -6.34
C HIS A 141 13.08 -4.69 -7.58
N ARG A 142 14.40 -4.47 -7.48
CA ARG A 142 15.32 -4.72 -8.60
C ARG A 142 15.44 -6.20 -8.95
N ASN A 143 15.51 -7.09 -7.95
CA ASN A 143 15.65 -8.53 -8.23
C ASN A 143 14.40 -9.13 -8.89
N LEU A 144 13.19 -8.66 -8.57
CA LEU A 144 11.97 -9.15 -9.23
C LEU A 144 11.88 -8.74 -10.71
N TYR A 145 12.45 -7.59 -11.11
CA TYR A 145 12.57 -7.20 -12.52
C TYR A 145 13.68 -7.94 -13.28
N VAL A 146 14.71 -8.45 -12.59
CA VAL A 146 15.80 -9.22 -13.21
C VAL A 146 15.47 -10.72 -13.29
N THR A 147 14.62 -11.24 -12.40
CA THR A 147 14.27 -12.67 -12.35
C THR A 147 13.32 -13.15 -13.45
N THR A 148 12.88 -12.31 -14.40
CA THR A 148 11.95 -12.77 -15.44
C THR A 148 12.57 -13.58 -16.58
N LEU A 149 13.89 -13.70 -16.78
CA LEU A 149 14.41 -14.61 -17.84
C LEU A 149 15.77 -15.28 -17.61
N LEU A 150 16.59 -14.92 -16.61
CA LEU A 150 17.97 -15.44 -16.52
C LEU A 150 18.31 -16.33 -15.31
N ASP A 151 17.51 -16.34 -14.24
CA ASP A 151 17.92 -17.01 -12.98
C ASP A 151 17.33 -18.42 -12.73
N LEU A 152 16.55 -18.97 -13.66
CA LEU A 152 16.18 -20.39 -13.59
C LEU A 152 17.39 -21.31 -13.77
N PHE A 153 18.44 -20.87 -14.49
CA PHE A 153 19.69 -21.62 -14.64
C PHE A 153 20.60 -21.51 -13.41
N SER A 154 20.62 -20.36 -12.74
CA SER A 154 21.42 -20.13 -11.52
C SER A 154 20.93 -20.99 -10.35
N LEU A 155 19.61 -21.13 -10.16
CA LEU A 155 19.05 -21.96 -9.08
C LEU A 155 19.35 -23.46 -9.26
N ILE A 156 19.33 -23.95 -10.50
CA ILE A 156 19.69 -25.35 -10.82
C ILE A 156 21.17 -25.62 -10.52
N SER A 157 22.05 -24.65 -10.79
CA SER A 157 23.49 -24.80 -10.52
C SER A 157 23.83 -24.84 -9.01
N VAL A 158 23.06 -24.15 -8.17
CA VAL A 158 23.22 -24.17 -6.71
C VAL A 158 22.67 -25.48 -6.11
N LEU A 159 21.56 -25.99 -6.63
CA LEU A 159 21.00 -27.28 -6.20
C LEU A 159 21.85 -28.48 -6.65
N SER A 160 22.51 -28.38 -7.81
CA SER A 160 23.47 -29.41 -8.27
C SER A 160 24.77 -29.45 -7.45
N ARG A 161 25.21 -28.34 -6.86
CA ARG A 161 26.42 -28.28 -6.01
C ARG A 161 26.19 -28.68 -4.56
N SER A 162 24.94 -28.81 -4.12
CA SER A 162 24.60 -29.09 -2.72
C SER A 162 24.50 -30.59 -2.39
N GLY A 163 24.71 -31.49 -3.36
CA GLY A 163 24.89 -32.93 -3.09
C GLY A 163 23.71 -33.65 -2.43
N ILE A 164 22.51 -33.06 -2.36
CA ILE A 164 21.31 -33.74 -1.85
C ILE A 164 20.63 -34.43 -3.03
N GLY A 165 21.23 -35.54 -3.44
CA GLY A 165 20.79 -36.37 -4.55
C GLY A 165 21.37 -37.76 -4.45
N LYS A 166 20.93 -38.52 -3.44
CA LYS A 166 20.81 -39.99 -3.54
C LYS A 166 19.53 -40.42 -2.84
N VAL A 167 18.46 -40.51 -3.64
CA VAL A 167 17.36 -41.42 -3.36
C VAL A 167 17.70 -42.72 -4.09
N THR A 168 18.19 -43.68 -3.33
CA THR A 168 18.09 -45.14 -3.52
C THR A 168 18.33 -45.76 -2.16
#